data_AF-A0A0C5W3C4-F1
#
_entry.id   AF-A0A0C5W3C4-F1
#
_cell.length_a   1.000
_cell.length_b   1.000
_cell.length_c   1.000
_cell.angle_alpha   90.00
_cell.angle_beta   90.00
_cell.angle_gamma   90.00
#
_symmetry.space_group_name_H-M   'P 1'
#
loop_
_entity.id
_entity.type
_entity.pdbx_description
1 polymer ?
#
loop_
_entity_poly.entity_id
_entity_poly.type
_entity_poly.pdbx_seq_one_letter_code
_entity_poly.pdbx_strand_id
1 'polypeptide(L)'
;MTEVNLDNVRQQLTALNLKADKMRIVTVSAMDEDVLESCTSNEGECFYNSYMNVIYGKGERYVLGYRLENEVIDHAIIRKGDQYFDPTLQAEGDFKEYQYAVMAEFTVFDMMKHAKSNKDFPPDVDYIFSKASKFKNVIDVERLKK
;
A
#
# COMPACT_ATOMS: atom_id res chain seq x y z
N MET A 1 17.38 7.33 -12.09
CA MET A 1 16.53 6.15 -11.81
C MET A 1 17.38 4.92 -11.99
N THR A 2 17.55 4.11 -10.96
CA THR A 2 18.03 2.75 -11.13
C THR A 2 16.91 1.99 -11.85
N GLU A 3 17.22 1.36 -12.97
CA GLU A 3 16.23 0.62 -13.75
C GLU A 3 15.68 -0.53 -12.91
N VAL A 4 14.40 -0.49 -12.56
CA VAL A 4 13.75 -1.53 -11.76
C VAL A 4 13.75 -2.82 -12.57
N ASN A 5 14.53 -3.80 -12.14
CA ASN A 5 14.54 -5.11 -12.78
C ASN A 5 13.29 -5.90 -12.35
N LEU A 6 12.32 -5.99 -13.25
CA LEU A 6 11.06 -6.68 -12.98
C LEU A 6 11.21 -8.18 -12.68
N ASP A 7 12.26 -8.83 -13.18
CA ASP A 7 12.51 -10.24 -12.86
C ASP A 7 13.03 -10.39 -11.43
N ASN A 8 13.88 -9.48 -10.97
CA ASN A 8 14.29 -9.41 -9.57
C ASN A 8 13.08 -9.14 -8.65
N VAL A 9 12.24 -8.15 -9.01
CA VAL A 9 10.99 -7.87 -8.28
C VAL A 9 10.10 -9.11 -8.19
N ARG A 10 9.90 -9.83 -9.30
CA ARG A 10 9.10 -11.06 -9.32
C ARG A 10 9.68 -12.12 -8.40
N GLN A 11 11.00 -12.29 -8.37
CA GLN A 11 11.67 -13.22 -7.48
C GLN A 11 11.46 -12.83 -6.01
N GLN A 12 11.61 -11.55 -5.66
CA GLN A 12 11.38 -11.06 -4.30
C GLN A 12 9.93 -11.24 -3.85
N LEU A 13 8.95 -10.85 -4.68
CA LEU A 13 7.53 -11.08 -4.39
C LEU A 13 7.21 -12.58 -4.22
N THR A 14 7.81 -13.42 -5.07
CA THR A 14 7.65 -14.88 -4.98
C THR A 14 8.29 -15.44 -3.70
N ALA A 15 9.41 -14.87 -3.23
CA ALA A 15 10.04 -15.23 -1.97
C ALA A 15 9.17 -14.83 -0.75
N LEU A 16 8.40 -13.73 -0.89
CA LEU A 16 7.38 -13.30 0.07
C LEU A 16 6.08 -14.12 -0.01
N ASN A 17 6.07 -15.25 -0.72
CA ASN A 17 4.87 -16.09 -0.93
C ASN A 17 3.72 -15.37 -1.66
N LEU A 18 4.04 -14.40 -2.53
CA LEU A 18 3.06 -13.73 -3.38
C LEU A 18 3.07 -14.31 -4.79
N LYS A 19 1.91 -14.27 -5.44
CA LYS A 19 1.74 -14.61 -6.86
C LYS A 19 2.07 -13.39 -7.70
N ALA A 20 3.37 -13.18 -7.93
CA ALA A 20 3.88 -11.99 -8.62
C ALA A 20 3.21 -11.73 -9.99
N ASP A 21 2.79 -12.79 -10.70
CA ASP A 21 2.10 -12.72 -11.98
C ASP A 21 0.62 -12.27 -11.89
N LYS A 22 0.04 -12.29 -10.68
CA LYS A 22 -1.34 -11.88 -10.40
C LYS A 22 -1.45 -10.49 -9.78
N MET A 23 -0.33 -9.90 -9.38
CA MET A 23 -0.30 -8.56 -8.82
C MET A 23 -0.39 -7.52 -9.92
N ARG A 24 -1.22 -6.49 -9.69
CA ARG A 24 -1.29 -5.35 -10.60
C ARG A 24 -0.20 -4.36 -10.23
N ILE A 25 0.63 -4.00 -11.21
CA ILE A 25 1.63 -2.93 -11.05
C ILE A 25 0.98 -1.61 -11.47
N VAL A 26 1.12 -0.60 -10.62
CA VAL A 26 0.60 0.76 -10.83
C VAL A 26 1.71 1.78 -10.62
N THR A 27 1.54 2.98 -11.18
CA THR A 27 2.41 4.13 -10.89
C THR A 27 1.81 4.91 -9.73
N VAL A 28 2.64 5.19 -8.73
CA VAL A 28 2.30 6.10 -7.63
C VAL A 28 2.85 7.47 -7.97
N SER A 29 1.96 8.44 -8.05
CA SER A 29 2.25 9.81 -8.46
C SER A 29 2.19 10.76 -7.27
N ALA A 30 2.78 11.94 -7.45
CA ALA A 30 2.60 13.04 -6.51
C ALA A 30 1.14 13.51 -6.54
N MET A 31 0.61 13.81 -5.36
CA MET A 31 -0.66 14.50 -5.19
C MET A 31 -0.45 16.01 -5.33
N ASP A 32 -1.49 16.74 -5.75
CA ASP A 32 -1.47 18.20 -5.79
C ASP A 32 -1.10 18.78 -4.41
N GLU A 33 -0.21 19.78 -4.38
CA GLU A 33 0.31 20.40 -3.14
C GLU A 33 -0.82 20.89 -2.23
N ASP A 34 -1.81 21.61 -2.77
CA ASP A 34 -2.99 22.07 -2.03
C ASP A 34 -3.76 20.92 -1.36
N VAL A 35 -3.81 19.75 -2.02
CA VAL A 35 -4.48 18.58 -1.49
C VAL A 35 -3.60 17.94 -0.42
N LEU A 36 -2.29 17.86 -0.63
CA LEU A 36 -1.32 17.35 0.35
C LEU A 36 -1.30 18.17 1.64
N GLU A 37 -1.29 19.50 1.57
CA GLU A 37 -1.37 20.38 2.74
C GLU A 37 -2.65 20.11 3.56
N SER A 38 -3.74 19.77 2.88
CA SER A 38 -4.99 19.40 3.53
C SER A 38 -5.02 17.96 4.05
N CYS A 39 -4.02 17.14 3.72
CA CYS A 39 -3.87 15.74 4.14
C CYS A 39 -3.09 15.60 5.45
N THR A 40 -2.06 16.43 5.64
CA THR A 40 -1.14 16.34 6.76
C THR A 40 -1.03 17.71 7.43
N SER A 41 -1.66 17.88 8.59
CA SER A 41 -1.64 19.16 9.30
C SER A 41 -0.38 19.39 10.14
N ASN A 42 0.43 18.35 10.41
CA ASN A 42 1.60 18.44 11.28
C ASN A 42 2.78 17.58 10.79
N GLU A 43 3.97 18.16 10.80
CA GLU A 43 5.24 17.46 10.61
C GLU A 43 5.45 16.45 11.76
N GLY A 44 5.76 15.18 11.43
CA GLY A 44 5.97 14.12 12.43
C GLY A 44 4.69 13.48 13.00
N GLU A 45 3.52 13.74 12.40
CA GLU A 45 2.29 13.01 12.75
C GLU A 45 2.45 11.51 12.42
N CYS A 46 2.09 10.64 13.37
CA CYS A 46 2.31 9.20 13.22
C CYS A 46 1.65 8.68 11.92
N PHE A 47 2.44 7.95 11.11
CA PHE A 47 2.10 7.36 9.80
C PHE A 47 0.66 6.82 9.70
N TYR A 48 0.11 6.31 10.79
CA TYR A 48 -1.19 5.62 10.83
C TYR A 48 -2.41 6.54 10.95
N ASN A 49 -2.30 7.68 11.64
CA ASN A 49 -3.42 8.61 11.78
C ASN A 49 -3.58 9.46 10.52
N SER A 50 -2.46 9.81 9.88
CA SER A 50 -2.43 10.54 8.62
C SER A 50 -3.13 9.73 7.53
N TYR A 51 -2.76 8.46 7.30
CA TYR A 51 -3.41 7.64 6.26
C TYR A 51 -4.92 7.50 6.44
N MET A 52 -5.40 7.25 7.66
CA MET A 52 -6.83 7.12 7.91
C MET A 52 -7.57 8.44 7.65
N ASN A 53 -7.05 9.56 8.15
CA ASN A 53 -7.66 10.88 7.91
C ASN A 53 -7.64 11.25 6.43
N VAL A 54 -6.54 10.95 5.74
CA VAL A 54 -6.41 11.18 4.30
C VAL A 54 -7.39 10.32 3.53
N ILE A 55 -7.58 9.06 3.87
CA ILE A 55 -8.53 8.19 3.19
C ILE A 55 -9.98 8.57 3.52
N TYR A 56 -10.27 8.93 4.77
CA TYR A 56 -11.60 9.40 5.14
C TYR A 56 -11.99 10.70 4.42
N GLY A 57 -11.02 11.60 4.17
CA GLY A 57 -11.29 12.92 3.62
C GLY A 57 -10.98 13.10 2.13
N LYS A 58 -10.08 12.31 1.54
CA LYS A 58 -9.43 12.60 0.25
C LYS A 58 -9.24 11.37 -0.64
N GLY A 59 -9.08 10.18 -0.07
CA GLY A 59 -8.95 8.91 -0.79
C GLY A 59 -10.26 8.14 -0.92
N GLU A 60 -10.35 7.23 -1.88
CA GLU A 60 -11.48 6.30 -2.03
C GLU A 60 -11.13 4.90 -1.53
N ARG A 61 -9.86 4.51 -1.69
CA ARG A 61 -9.34 3.22 -1.22
C ARG A 61 -8.03 3.40 -0.47
N TYR A 62 -7.86 2.58 0.55
CA TYR A 62 -6.55 2.24 1.11
C TYR A 62 -5.97 1.07 0.33
N VAL A 63 -4.71 1.17 -0.07
CA VAL A 63 -4.08 0.19 -0.94
C VAL A 63 -2.81 -0.32 -0.26
N LEU A 64 -2.74 -1.64 -0.09
CA LEU A 64 -1.59 -2.36 0.45
C LEU A 64 -0.85 -3.10 -0.66
N GLY A 65 0.44 -3.33 -0.45
CA GLY A 65 1.33 -3.80 -1.49
C GLY A 65 2.77 -3.38 -1.27
N TYR A 66 3.55 -3.43 -2.34
CA TYR A 66 4.99 -3.25 -2.27
C TYR A 66 5.49 -2.23 -3.30
N ARG A 67 6.28 -1.27 -2.83
CA ARG A 67 7.04 -0.36 -3.67
C ARG A 67 8.16 -1.14 -4.36
N LEU A 68 8.30 -0.91 -5.66
CA LEU A 68 9.27 -1.62 -6.49
C LEU A 68 10.58 -0.83 -6.55
N GLU A 69 11.57 -1.27 -5.78
CA GLU A 69 12.94 -0.76 -5.82
C GLU A 69 13.95 -1.90 -5.97
N ASN A 70 15.22 -1.65 -5.61
CA ASN A 70 16.24 -2.71 -5.54
C ASN A 70 15.81 -3.81 -4.56
N GLU A 71 15.25 -3.40 -3.42
CA GLU A 71 14.57 -4.24 -2.44
C GLU A 71 13.11 -3.78 -2.38
N VAL A 72 12.17 -4.73 -2.46
CA VAL A 72 10.74 -4.39 -2.36
C VAL A 72 10.42 -3.97 -0.93
N ILE A 73 9.73 -2.83 -0.79
CA ILE A 73 9.40 -2.25 0.52
C ILE A 73 7.89 -2.32 0.68
N ASP A 74 7.40 -2.87 1.80
CA ASP A 74 6.00 -2.82 2.12
C ASP A 74 5.60 -1.36 2.33
N HIS A 75 4.56 -0.94 1.63
CA HIS A 75 4.09 0.42 1.77
C HIS A 75 2.59 0.44 1.56
N ALA A 76 1.94 1.45 2.12
CA ALA A 76 0.53 1.66 1.92
C ALA A 76 0.33 2.98 1.22
N ILE A 77 -0.64 3.03 0.31
CA ILE A 77 -0.92 4.23 -0.48
C ILE A 77 -2.42 4.46 -0.55
N ILE A 78 -2.83 5.62 -1.03
CA ILE A 78 -4.24 5.93 -1.29
C ILE A 78 -4.53 5.82 -2.78
N ARG A 79 -5.75 5.40 -3.12
CA ARG A 79 -6.28 5.51 -4.48
C ARG A 79 -7.42 6.52 -4.50
N LYS A 80 -7.44 7.37 -5.53
CA LYS A 80 -8.52 8.32 -5.82
C LYS A 80 -8.79 8.30 -7.32
N GLY A 81 -9.98 7.86 -7.73
CA GLY A 81 -10.27 7.58 -9.13
C GLY A 81 -9.34 6.48 -9.67
N ASP A 82 -8.61 6.79 -10.75
CA ASP A 82 -7.67 5.86 -11.39
C ASP A 82 -6.20 6.10 -11.02
N GLN A 83 -5.94 7.02 -10.08
CA GLN A 83 -4.59 7.39 -9.65
C GLN A 83 -4.29 6.92 -8.23
N TYR A 84 -3.00 6.76 -7.96
CA TYR A 84 -2.45 6.25 -6.72
C TYR A 84 -1.44 7.25 -6.15
N PHE A 85 -1.49 7.51 -4.85
CA PHE A 85 -0.73 8.56 -4.19
C PHE A 85 -0.18 8.12 -2.84
N ASP A 86 1.00 8.61 -2.49
CA ASP A 86 1.68 8.36 -1.21
C ASP A 86 1.90 9.70 -0.49
N PRO A 87 0.85 10.20 0.19
CA PRO A 87 0.89 11.48 0.89
C PRO A 87 1.95 11.53 1.98
N THR A 88 2.24 10.40 2.63
CA THR A 88 3.20 10.39 3.73
C THR A 88 4.61 10.59 3.22
N LEU A 89 5.02 9.83 2.20
CA LEU A 89 6.35 10.01 1.60
C LEU A 89 6.46 11.38 0.95
N GLN A 90 5.38 11.87 0.33
CA GLN A 90 5.40 13.19 -0.29
C GLN A 90 5.54 14.32 0.73
N ALA A 91 4.94 14.21 1.90
CA ALA A 91 5.10 15.18 2.98
C ALA A 91 6.53 15.20 3.56
N GLU A 92 7.30 14.13 3.41
CA GLU A 92 8.70 14.06 3.85
C GLU A 92 9.69 14.77 2.90
N GLY A 93 9.24 15.22 1.71
CA GLY A 93 10.04 16.08 0.83
C GLY A 93 10.10 15.61 -0.62
N ASP A 94 11.30 15.31 -1.13
CA ASP A 94 11.59 15.04 -2.55
C ASP A 94 10.92 13.75 -3.06
N PHE A 95 9.62 13.86 -3.36
CA PHE A 95 8.81 12.79 -3.90
C PHE A 95 9.21 12.48 -5.34
N LYS A 96 9.40 11.19 -5.61
CA LYS A 96 9.64 10.68 -6.97
C LYS A 96 8.62 9.61 -7.25
N GLU A 97 8.01 9.70 -8.43
CA GLU A 97 7.09 8.67 -8.88
C GLU A 97 7.77 7.30 -8.89
N TYR A 98 7.01 6.28 -8.49
CA TYR A 98 7.54 4.92 -8.39
C TYR A 98 6.48 3.89 -8.80
N GLN A 99 6.97 2.69 -9.17
CA GLN A 99 6.10 1.56 -9.47
C GLN A 99 5.74 0.83 -8.19
N TYR A 100 4.52 0.31 -8.13
CA TYR A 100 3.98 -0.33 -6.93
C TYR A 100 3.13 -1.54 -7.29
N ALA A 101 3.40 -2.68 -6.65
CA ALA A 101 2.66 -3.91 -6.82
C ALA A 101 1.50 -3.97 -5.81
N VAL A 102 0.27 -3.84 -6.30
CA VAL A 102 -0.95 -3.86 -5.48
C VAL A 102 -1.26 -5.27 -5.02
N MET A 103 -1.37 -5.43 -3.70
CA MET A 103 -1.76 -6.65 -3.03
C MET A 103 -3.25 -6.65 -2.66
N ALA A 104 -3.74 -5.58 -2.04
CA ALA A 104 -5.13 -5.47 -1.63
C ALA A 104 -5.61 -4.00 -1.63
N GLU A 105 -6.91 -3.81 -1.85
CA GLU A 105 -7.57 -2.51 -1.72
C GLU A 105 -8.73 -2.62 -0.73
N PHE A 106 -8.88 -1.62 0.14
CA PHE A 106 -9.93 -1.54 1.16
C PHE A 106 -10.74 -0.27 0.96
N THR A 107 -12.06 -0.37 1.05
CA THR A 107 -12.90 0.82 1.20
C THR A 107 -12.74 1.43 2.58
N VAL A 108 -13.10 2.70 2.71
CA VAL A 108 -13.33 3.36 4.00
C VAL A 108 -14.14 2.49 4.97
N PHE A 109 -15.21 1.85 4.49
CA PHE A 109 -16.06 1.00 5.32
C PHE A 109 -15.34 -0.28 5.79
N ASP A 110 -14.58 -0.93 4.91
CA ASP A 110 -13.75 -2.08 5.27
C ASP A 110 -12.74 -1.70 6.34
N MET A 111 -12.07 -0.56 6.16
CA MET A 111 -11.10 -0.02 7.12
C MET A 111 -11.74 0.23 8.49
N MET A 112 -12.92 0.86 8.53
CA MET A 112 -13.68 1.05 9.77
C MET A 112 -14.05 -0.28 10.45
N LYS A 113 -14.44 -1.28 9.66
CA LYS A 113 -14.79 -2.61 10.18
C LYS A 113 -13.56 -3.29 10.79
N HIS A 114 -12.42 -3.21 10.12
CA HIS A 114 -11.15 -3.75 10.61
C HIS A 114 -10.75 -3.09 11.94
N ALA A 115 -10.69 -1.76 11.99
CA ALA A 115 -10.35 -1.00 13.19
C ALA A 115 -11.25 -1.33 14.39
N LYS A 116 -12.57 -1.49 14.17
CA LYS A 116 -13.52 -1.88 15.23
C LYS A 116 -13.31 -3.31 15.74
N SER A 117 -12.95 -4.22 14.84
CA SER A 117 -12.88 -5.66 15.15
C SER A 117 -11.58 -6.10 15.79
N ASN A 118 -10.46 -5.49 15.40
CA ASN A 118 -9.13 -5.97 15.79
C ASN A 118 -8.51 -5.16 16.93
N LYS A 119 -9.04 -3.97 17.27
CA LYS A 119 -8.41 -2.96 18.14
C LYS A 119 -7.03 -2.48 17.68
N ASP A 120 -6.39 -3.22 16.78
CA ASP A 120 -5.25 -2.79 15.99
C ASP A 120 -5.70 -2.05 14.74
N PHE A 121 -4.77 -1.20 14.35
CA PHE A 121 -4.72 -0.22 13.26
C PHE A 121 -5.27 -0.71 11.90
N PRO A 122 -5.38 0.17 10.89
CA PRO A 122 -5.57 -0.23 9.48
C PRO A 122 -4.84 -1.55 9.15
N PRO A 123 -5.47 -2.47 8.42
CA PRO A 123 -4.84 -3.73 8.03
C PRO A 123 -3.48 -3.45 7.40
N ASP A 124 -2.44 -4.12 7.88
CA ASP A 124 -1.10 -4.10 7.30
C ASP A 124 -0.85 -5.42 6.55
N VAL A 125 0.32 -5.54 5.91
CA VAL A 125 0.71 -6.72 5.16
C VAL A 125 0.66 -7.98 6.04
N ASP A 126 1.18 -7.91 7.27
CA ASP A 126 1.17 -9.02 8.24
C ASP A 126 -0.24 -9.49 8.57
N TYR A 127 -1.17 -8.56 8.79
CA TYR A 127 -2.57 -8.86 8.98
C TYR A 127 -3.15 -9.61 7.78
N ILE A 128 -2.83 -9.17 6.55
CA ILE A 128 -3.31 -9.86 5.34
C ILE A 128 -2.75 -11.28 5.26
N PHE A 129 -1.47 -11.48 5.58
CA PHE A 129 -0.87 -12.81 5.66
C PHE A 129 -1.53 -13.69 6.73
N SER A 130 -1.89 -13.13 7.89
CA SER A 130 -2.68 -13.85 8.91
C SER A 130 -4.05 -14.33 8.39
N LYS A 131 -4.57 -13.68 7.34
CA LYS A 131 -5.83 -14.01 6.65
C LYS A 131 -5.60 -14.57 5.24
N ALA A 132 -4.43 -15.14 4.95
CA ALA A 132 -4.02 -15.58 3.61
C ALA A 132 -5.06 -16.40 2.84
N SER A 133 -5.85 -17.25 3.54
CA SER A 133 -6.93 -18.03 2.93
C SER A 133 -8.00 -17.18 2.22
N LYS A 134 -8.22 -15.94 2.66
CA LYS A 134 -9.13 -14.97 2.04
C LYS A 134 -8.51 -14.25 0.84
N PHE A 135 -7.19 -14.23 0.73
CA PHE A 135 -6.41 -13.50 -0.29
C PHE A 135 -5.64 -14.45 -1.22
N LYS A 136 -6.16 -15.67 -1.44
CA LYS A 136 -5.54 -16.72 -2.27
C LYS A 136 -5.32 -16.34 -3.75
N ASN A 137 -5.90 -15.24 -4.20
CA ASN A 137 -5.70 -14.70 -5.54
C ASN A 137 -4.32 -14.05 -5.70
N VAL A 138 -3.77 -13.47 -4.63
CA VAL A 138 -2.47 -12.78 -4.61
C VAL A 138 -1.44 -13.44 -3.69
N ILE A 139 -1.89 -14.20 -2.68
CA ILE A 139 -1.01 -14.97 -1.79
C ILE A 139 -0.97 -16.44 -2.23
N ASP A 140 0.23 -17.01 -2.23
CA ASP A 140 0.48 -18.44 -2.38
C ASP A 140 0.32 -19.17 -1.03
N VAL A 141 -0.93 -19.50 -0.72
CA VAL A 141 -1.31 -20.19 0.52
C VAL A 141 -0.75 -21.61 0.59
N GLU A 142 -0.36 -22.22 -0.53
CA GLU A 142 0.21 -23.57 -0.54
C GLU A 142 1.66 -23.56 -0.06
N ARG A 143 2.41 -22.51 -0.40
CA ARG A 143 3.80 -22.34 0.05
C ARG A 143 3.90 -21.98 1.53
N LEU A 144 2.90 -21.31 2.10
CA LEU A 144 2.82 -21.01 3.54
C LEU A 144 2.59 -22.25 4.44
N LYS A 145 2.18 -23.39 3.87
CA LYS A 145 1.92 -24.63 4.62
C LYS A 145 3.12 -25.57 4.71
N LYS A 146 4.18 -25.29 3.97
CA LYS A 146 5.42 -26.09 3.91
C LYS A 146 6.42 -25.55 4.91
#